data_AF-A0AAV4PH18-F1
#
_entry.id   AF-A0AAV4PH18-F1
#
_cell.length_a   1.000
_cell.length_b   1.000
_cell.length_c   1.000
_cell.angle_alpha   90.00
_cell.angle_beta   90.00
_cell.angle_gamma   90.00
#
_symmetry.space_group_name_H-M   'P 1'
#
loop_
_entity.id
_entity.type
_entity.pdbx_description
1 polymer ?
#
loop_
_entity_poly.entity_id
_entity_poly.type
_entity_poly.pdbx_seq_one_letter_code
_entity_poly.pdbx_strand_id
1 'polypeptide(L)'
;MGGILNNNLYIFQSRPVTSGTEETDFEIDHEFDAGLRCENDYFTMCNVWVIMPGATSPLGLEVLMKFFNIAFQRRVLTVGLPKSRLAKYFLRGIVSMYYHVMFYCVDLFQHIKEDASRTQATSVGLFGRIIEDEELFEIARERFANSQLKKDSSFKESLRRMYRVLFGSKRYLNRTIKNYAGYHVNDDKCVDSRQLYDRLLYSCTELTPVMVAHMFCSESSSLLNMIIFITLQKATGEINADVYNDFARLLTTSSGVESADVPAAMEHLAFCIFKTLNQKNSKTWKLRKL
;
A
#
# COMPACT_ATOMS: atom_id res chain seq x y z
N MET A 1 -14.53 0.91 -40.16
CA MET A 1 -14.35 0.28 -41.48
C MET A 1 -13.65 1.30 -42.39
N GLY A 2 -12.50 0.92 -42.97
CA GLY A 2 -11.71 1.77 -43.86
C GLY A 2 -11.54 1.11 -45.22
N GLY A 3 -11.21 1.89 -46.24
CA GLY A 3 -10.92 1.43 -47.59
C GLY A 3 -9.73 2.16 -48.18
N ILE A 4 -9.04 1.54 -49.13
CA ILE A 4 -7.92 2.15 -49.86
C ILE A 4 -8.38 2.43 -51.29
N LEU A 5 -8.17 3.66 -51.76
CA LEU A 5 -8.42 4.07 -53.14
C LEU A 5 -7.25 4.91 -53.64
N ASN A 6 -6.69 4.58 -54.80
CA ASN A 6 -5.57 5.30 -55.42
C ASN A 6 -4.38 5.52 -54.47
N ASN A 7 -3.95 4.48 -53.77
CA ASN A 7 -2.88 4.54 -52.75
C ASN A 7 -3.16 5.46 -51.55
N ASN A 8 -4.38 5.95 -51.39
CA ASN A 8 -4.78 6.76 -50.24
C ASN A 8 -5.71 5.94 -49.34
N LEU A 9 -5.44 5.99 -48.03
CA LEU A 9 -6.26 5.36 -46.99
C LEU A 9 -7.39 6.30 -46.60
N TYR A 10 -8.64 5.81 -46.68
CA TYR A 10 -9.83 6.54 -46.26
C TYR A 10 -10.50 5.80 -45.10
N ILE A 11 -10.65 6.47 -43.97
CA ILE A 11 -11.28 5.93 -42.76
C ILE A 11 -12.73 6.45 -42.71
N PHE A 12 -13.70 5.57 -42.96
CA PHE A 12 -15.12 5.95 -43.04
C PHE A 12 -15.86 5.85 -41.72
N GLN A 13 -15.31 5.08 -40.76
CA GLN A 13 -15.86 4.93 -39.43
C GLN A 13 -14.80 4.37 -38.49
N SER A 14 -14.51 5.06 -37.40
CA SER A 14 -13.93 4.47 -36.20
C SER A 14 -15.07 4.22 -35.21
N ARG A 15 -15.12 3.01 -34.63
CA ARG A 15 -15.88 2.76 -33.41
C ARG A 15 -14.85 2.34 -32.36
N PRO A 16 -14.96 2.80 -31.12
CA PRO A 16 -14.22 2.19 -30.04
C PRO A 16 -14.61 0.71 -29.99
N VAL A 17 -13.62 -0.16 -29.93
CA VAL A 17 -13.84 -1.59 -29.77
C VAL A 17 -14.18 -1.78 -28.29
N THR A 18 -15.37 -2.31 -27.99
CA THR A 18 -15.89 -2.41 -26.62
C THR A 18 -16.13 -3.85 -26.17
N SER A 19 -15.63 -4.81 -26.94
CA SER A 19 -15.88 -6.24 -26.69
C SER A 19 -14.59 -7.05 -26.75
N GLY A 20 -14.00 -7.25 -25.57
CA GLY A 20 -13.07 -8.33 -25.29
C GLY A 20 -11.78 -7.86 -24.67
N THR A 21 -11.63 -7.95 -23.33
CA THR A 21 -10.34 -7.77 -22.62
C THR A 21 -9.52 -6.51 -22.96
N GLU A 22 -10.11 -5.56 -23.68
CA GLU A 22 -9.52 -4.30 -24.09
C GLU A 22 -9.79 -3.28 -23.00
N GLU A 23 -8.73 -2.51 -22.70
CA GLU A 23 -8.76 -1.41 -21.76
C GLU A 23 -9.86 -0.43 -22.18
N THR A 24 -10.74 -0.10 -21.24
CA THR A 24 -11.79 0.90 -21.43
C THR A 24 -11.18 2.27 -21.70
N ASP A 25 -11.89 3.14 -22.41
CA ASP A 25 -11.46 4.55 -22.58
C ASP A 25 -11.13 5.20 -21.23
N PHE A 26 -11.87 4.80 -20.19
CA PHE A 26 -11.60 5.18 -18.81
C PHE A 26 -10.23 4.69 -18.31
N GLU A 27 -9.89 3.43 -18.50
CA GLU A 27 -8.56 2.90 -18.12
C GLU A 27 -7.45 3.60 -18.91
N ILE A 28 -7.61 3.76 -20.23
CA ILE A 28 -6.63 4.45 -21.08
C ILE A 28 -6.42 5.90 -20.63
N ASP A 29 -7.51 6.63 -20.35
CA ASP A 29 -7.44 8.02 -19.90
C ASP A 29 -6.78 8.18 -18.51
N HIS A 30 -6.90 7.15 -17.64
CA HIS A 30 -6.44 7.18 -16.25
C HIS A 30 -5.19 6.32 -16.01
N GLU A 31 -4.55 5.83 -17.07
CA GLU A 31 -3.35 4.98 -17.02
C GLU A 31 -2.18 5.72 -16.36
N PHE A 32 -2.04 7.02 -16.65
CA PHE A 32 -0.96 7.86 -16.16
C PHE A 32 -1.44 9.00 -15.26
N ASP A 33 -2.52 8.78 -14.50
CA ASP A 33 -3.04 9.75 -13.52
C ASP A 33 -2.05 10.14 -12.41
N ALA A 34 -0.97 9.38 -12.26
CA ALA A 34 0.13 9.69 -11.37
C ALA A 34 1.41 10.07 -12.10
N GLY A 35 2.14 11.00 -11.49
CA GLY A 35 3.49 11.32 -11.90
C GLY A 35 4.42 10.10 -11.81
N LEU A 36 4.89 9.64 -12.97
CA LEU A 36 5.98 8.68 -13.05
C LEU A 36 7.28 9.34 -12.58
N ARG A 37 8.12 8.62 -11.83
CA ARG A 37 9.43 9.15 -11.40
C ARG A 37 10.50 8.90 -12.44
N CYS A 38 10.36 7.80 -13.17
CA CYS A 38 11.18 7.43 -14.31
C CYS A 38 10.34 6.65 -15.32
N GLU A 39 10.85 6.56 -16.55
CA GLU A 39 10.22 5.85 -17.67
C GLU A 39 10.01 4.36 -17.38
N ASN A 40 10.94 3.74 -16.63
CA ASN A 40 10.93 2.29 -16.35
C ASN A 40 10.51 2.00 -14.90
N ASP A 41 9.45 2.64 -14.40
CA ASP A 41 8.89 2.32 -13.08
C ASP A 41 7.98 1.09 -13.13
N TYR A 42 8.10 0.22 -12.13
CA TYR A 42 7.23 -0.93 -11.94
C TYR A 42 6.24 -0.66 -10.82
N PHE A 43 4.98 -1.03 -11.04
CA PHE A 43 3.90 -0.85 -10.07
C PHE A 43 3.29 -2.19 -9.69
N THR A 44 2.79 -2.27 -8.45
CA THR A 44 2.12 -3.47 -7.98
C THR A 44 1.09 -3.14 -6.91
N MET A 45 -0.03 -3.85 -6.91
CA MET A 45 -1.00 -3.75 -5.81
C MET A 45 -0.61 -4.62 -4.61
N CYS A 46 0.34 -5.56 -4.72
CA CYS A 46 0.69 -6.55 -3.68
C CYS A 46 -0.55 -6.99 -2.87
N ASN A 47 -0.50 -6.84 -1.53
CA ASN A 47 -1.57 -7.17 -0.61
C ASN A 47 -2.66 -6.08 -0.52
N VAL A 48 -2.46 -4.90 -1.10
CA VAL A 48 -3.47 -3.83 -1.08
C VAL A 48 -4.73 -4.26 -1.82
N TRP A 49 -4.60 -5.05 -2.88
CA TRP A 49 -5.74 -5.58 -3.60
C TRP A 49 -6.65 -6.48 -2.74
N VAL A 50 -6.10 -7.14 -1.72
CA VAL A 50 -6.90 -7.94 -0.77
C VAL A 50 -7.74 -7.04 0.15
N ILE A 51 -7.24 -5.85 0.47
CA ILE A 51 -7.86 -4.92 1.43
C ILE A 51 -8.82 -3.96 0.71
N MET A 52 -8.41 -3.47 -0.47
CA MET A 52 -9.12 -2.50 -1.29
C MET A 52 -9.16 -3.00 -2.74
N PRO A 53 -9.96 -4.05 -3.05
CA PRO A 53 -10.02 -4.65 -4.37
C PRO A 53 -10.69 -3.75 -5.42
N GLY A 54 -11.52 -2.80 -4.98
CA GLY A 54 -12.26 -1.90 -5.85
C GLY A 54 -11.60 -0.54 -6.06
N ALA A 55 -12.12 0.20 -7.04
CA ALA A 55 -11.76 1.59 -7.26
C ALA A 55 -12.08 2.44 -6.02
N THR A 56 -11.15 3.32 -5.65
CA THR A 56 -11.30 4.26 -4.56
C THR A 56 -11.74 5.62 -5.11
N SER A 57 -12.67 6.29 -4.44
CA SER A 57 -13.11 7.62 -4.89
C SER A 57 -11.93 8.63 -4.92
N PRO A 58 -11.99 9.67 -5.76
CA PRO A 58 -10.93 10.69 -5.81
C PRO A 58 -10.61 11.29 -4.43
N LEU A 59 -11.65 11.58 -3.63
CA LEU A 59 -11.49 12.06 -2.26
C LEU A 59 -10.79 11.02 -1.36
N GLY A 60 -11.15 9.75 -1.48
CA GLY A 60 -10.53 8.67 -0.73
C GLY A 60 -9.04 8.53 -1.04
N LEU A 61 -8.67 8.60 -2.33
CA LEU A 61 -7.28 8.54 -2.77
C LEU A 61 -6.48 9.73 -2.24
N GLU A 62 -7.02 10.95 -2.33
CA GLU A 62 -6.31 12.13 -1.84
C GLU A 62 -6.02 12.05 -0.34
N VAL A 63 -7.02 11.62 0.45
CA VAL A 63 -6.91 11.44 1.89
C VAL A 63 -5.89 10.34 2.22
N LEU A 64 -5.98 9.20 1.54
CA LEU A 64 -5.05 8.07 1.71
C LEU A 64 -3.62 8.49 1.37
N MET A 65 -3.39 9.07 0.19
CA MET A 65 -2.06 9.49 -0.26
C MET A 65 -1.43 10.49 0.72
N LYS A 66 -2.20 11.47 1.19
CA LYS A 66 -1.72 12.43 2.20
C LYS A 66 -1.41 11.75 3.54
N PHE A 67 -2.28 10.85 3.99
CA PHE A 67 -2.10 10.11 5.23
C PHE A 67 -0.82 9.26 5.23
N PHE A 68 -0.63 8.47 4.17
CA PHE A 68 0.56 7.66 3.98
C PHE A 68 1.82 8.51 3.84
N ASN A 69 1.77 9.63 3.12
CA ASN A 69 2.92 10.54 2.99
C ASN A 69 3.40 11.04 4.36
N ILE A 70 2.48 11.57 5.17
CA ILE A 70 2.80 12.06 6.52
C ILE A 70 3.35 10.92 7.38
N ALA A 71 2.74 9.74 7.31
CA ALA A 71 3.17 8.58 8.08
C ALA A 71 4.55 8.06 7.67
N PHE A 72 4.86 7.99 6.38
CA PHE A 72 6.19 7.59 5.89
C PHE A 72 7.27 8.59 6.28
N GLN A 73 6.99 9.90 6.15
CA GLN A 73 7.93 10.93 6.58
C GLN A 73 8.17 10.87 8.10
N ARG A 74 7.09 10.72 8.90
CA ARG A 74 7.21 10.60 10.36
C ARG A 74 7.92 9.31 10.77
N ARG A 75 7.76 8.21 10.04
CA ARG A 75 8.51 6.97 10.26
C ARG A 75 10.01 7.20 10.12
N VAL A 76 10.45 7.92 9.08
CA VAL A 76 11.88 8.22 8.88
C VAL A 76 12.44 8.95 10.10
N LEU A 77 11.71 9.94 10.63
CA LEU A 77 12.12 10.72 11.81
C LEU A 77 12.10 9.89 13.11
N THR A 78 11.10 9.03 13.31
CA THR A 78 10.91 8.26 14.56
C THR A 78 11.84 7.04 14.67
N VAL A 79 12.11 6.37 13.55
CA VAL A 79 13.02 5.21 13.51
C VAL A 79 14.48 5.64 13.46
N GLY A 80 14.76 6.91 13.12
CA GLY A 80 16.11 7.41 12.91
C GLY A 80 16.69 6.92 11.59
N LEU A 81 15.86 6.76 10.57
CA LEU A 81 16.34 6.43 9.23
C LEU A 81 17.05 7.65 8.63
N PRO A 82 18.02 7.45 7.71
CA PRO A 82 18.73 8.56 7.07
C PRO A 82 17.76 9.56 6.45
N LYS A 83 18.02 10.87 6.65
CA LYS A 83 17.20 11.95 6.06
C LYS A 83 17.18 11.91 4.54
N SER A 84 18.18 11.29 3.90
CA SER A 84 18.18 11.01 2.45
C SER A 84 17.01 10.13 1.98
N ARG A 85 16.30 9.48 2.91
CA ARG A 85 15.06 8.76 2.61
C ARG A 85 13.84 9.68 2.50
N LEU A 86 13.90 10.91 2.99
CA LEU A 86 12.85 11.91 2.84
C LEU A 86 12.89 12.46 1.40
N ALA A 87 11.96 11.99 0.56
CA ALA A 87 11.72 12.61 -0.72
C ALA A 87 10.96 13.93 -0.50
N LYS A 88 11.50 15.04 -1.01
CA LYS A 88 10.88 16.37 -0.90
C LYS A 88 9.84 16.63 -1.98
N TYR A 89 10.04 16.04 -3.16
CA TYR A 89 9.32 16.41 -4.38
C TYR A 89 8.33 15.35 -4.86
N PHE A 90 8.41 14.13 -4.33
CA PHE A 90 7.54 13.02 -4.73
C PHE A 90 7.23 12.12 -3.53
N LEU A 91 6.07 11.49 -3.57
CA LEU A 91 5.68 10.48 -2.60
C LEU A 91 6.52 9.22 -2.81
N ARG A 92 7.06 8.63 -1.73
CA ARG A 92 7.81 7.36 -1.76
C ARG A 92 6.94 6.17 -1.41
N GLY A 93 7.22 5.01 -2.00
CA GLY A 93 6.57 3.74 -1.66
C GLY A 93 5.22 3.51 -2.33
N ILE A 94 4.30 4.49 -2.32
CA ILE A 94 2.95 4.32 -2.91
C ILE A 94 2.63 5.37 -3.97
N VAL A 95 1.66 5.04 -4.81
CA VAL A 95 1.09 5.87 -5.89
C VAL A 95 -0.39 5.55 -6.08
N SER A 96 -1.14 6.44 -6.71
CA SER A 96 -2.50 6.16 -7.21
C SER A 96 -2.50 6.04 -8.73
N MET A 97 -3.03 4.96 -9.28
CA MET A 97 -3.25 4.79 -10.73
C MET A 97 -4.59 4.10 -10.92
N TYR A 98 -5.38 4.45 -11.95
CA TYR A 98 -6.69 3.83 -12.21
C TYR A 98 -7.66 3.83 -11.02
N TYR A 99 -7.64 4.88 -10.21
CA TYR A 99 -8.34 4.92 -8.92
C TYR A 99 -7.95 3.83 -7.89
N HIS A 100 -6.82 3.15 -8.06
CA HIS A 100 -6.27 2.18 -7.14
C HIS A 100 -5.03 2.70 -6.43
N VAL A 101 -4.79 2.18 -5.22
CA VAL A 101 -3.53 2.40 -4.49
C VAL A 101 -2.54 1.31 -4.88
N MET A 102 -1.38 1.71 -5.39
CA MET A 102 -0.30 0.81 -5.80
C MET A 102 0.99 1.15 -5.05
N PHE A 103 1.90 0.18 -4.99
CA PHE A 103 3.28 0.38 -4.57
C PHE A 103 4.19 0.56 -5.77
N TYR A 104 5.22 1.39 -5.60
CA TYR A 104 6.39 1.34 -6.46
C TYR A 104 7.15 0.04 -6.18
N CYS A 105 7.03 -0.94 -7.06
CA CYS A 105 7.60 -2.28 -6.90
C CYS A 105 9.11 -2.21 -6.66
N VAL A 106 9.82 -1.35 -7.41
CA VAL A 106 11.26 -1.13 -7.25
C VAL A 106 11.62 -0.68 -5.83
N ASP A 107 10.80 0.16 -5.19
CA ASP A 107 11.05 0.65 -3.82
C ASP A 107 10.99 -0.48 -2.76
N LEU A 108 10.34 -1.62 -3.08
CA LEU A 108 10.26 -2.80 -2.21
C LEU A 108 11.57 -3.61 -2.18
N PHE A 109 12.41 -3.47 -3.22
CA PHE A 109 13.67 -4.22 -3.39
C PHE A 109 14.93 -3.39 -3.09
N GLN A 110 14.84 -2.43 -2.17
CA GLN A 110 15.96 -1.56 -1.79
C GLN A 110 17.24 -2.29 -1.30
N HIS A 111 17.12 -3.56 -0.86
CA HIS A 111 18.22 -4.36 -0.32
C HIS A 111 18.74 -5.43 -1.29
N ILE A 112 18.43 -5.31 -2.58
CA ILE A 112 18.75 -6.33 -3.59
C ILE A 112 20.23 -6.72 -3.66
N LYS A 113 21.14 -5.79 -3.32
CA LYS A 113 22.60 -6.02 -3.34
C LYS A 113 23.15 -6.75 -2.10
N GLU A 114 22.33 -7.05 -1.11
CA GLU A 114 22.79 -7.59 0.17
C GLU A 114 22.78 -9.14 0.20
N ASP A 115 21.73 -9.79 -0.30
CA ASP A 115 21.57 -11.26 -0.28
C ASP A 115 20.45 -11.70 -1.24
N ALA A 116 20.74 -12.65 -2.13
CA ALA A 116 19.75 -13.24 -3.04
C ALA A 116 18.60 -13.94 -2.29
N SER A 117 18.92 -14.63 -1.19
CA SER A 117 17.93 -15.32 -0.34
C SER A 117 16.96 -14.33 0.30
N ARG A 118 17.46 -13.14 0.65
CA ARG A 118 16.64 -12.06 1.20
C ARG A 118 15.71 -11.46 0.15
N THR A 119 16.19 -11.28 -1.07
CA THR A 119 15.36 -10.86 -2.20
C THR A 119 14.25 -11.88 -2.47
N GLN A 120 14.58 -13.17 -2.53
CA GLN A 120 13.61 -14.25 -2.71
C GLN A 120 12.56 -14.29 -1.58
N ALA A 121 13.00 -14.23 -0.32
CA ALA A 121 12.10 -14.19 0.83
C ALA A 121 11.19 -12.94 0.83
N THR A 122 11.72 -11.80 0.37
CA THR A 122 10.94 -10.58 0.19
C THR A 122 9.88 -10.75 -0.91
N SER A 123 10.25 -11.37 -2.03
CA SER A 123 9.32 -11.67 -3.12
C SER A 123 8.19 -12.60 -2.66
N VAL A 124 8.53 -13.70 -1.98
CA VAL A 124 7.53 -14.63 -1.43
C VAL A 124 6.63 -13.93 -0.41
N GLY A 125 7.18 -13.11 0.48
CA GLY A 125 6.40 -12.39 1.49
C GLY A 125 5.44 -11.33 0.92
N LEU A 126 5.76 -10.74 -0.23
CA LEU A 126 4.95 -9.67 -0.85
C LEU A 126 4.01 -10.16 -1.96
N PHE A 127 4.42 -11.19 -2.70
CA PHE A 127 3.72 -11.67 -3.90
C PHE A 127 3.28 -13.12 -3.79
N GLY A 128 3.63 -13.83 -2.72
CA GLY A 128 3.37 -15.27 -2.56
C GLY A 128 4.22 -16.15 -3.48
N ARG A 129 5.13 -15.57 -4.27
CA ARG A 129 5.98 -16.27 -5.24
C ARG A 129 7.31 -15.56 -5.43
N ILE A 130 8.27 -16.27 -6.01
CA ILE A 130 9.51 -15.67 -6.49
C ILE A 130 9.20 -14.86 -7.76
N ILE A 131 9.80 -13.67 -7.85
CA ILE A 131 9.78 -12.86 -9.06
C ILE A 131 11.08 -13.14 -9.80
N GLU A 132 10.97 -13.48 -11.08
CA GLU A 132 12.08 -13.79 -11.99
C GLU A 132 12.10 -12.74 -13.12
N ASP A 133 12.22 -11.47 -12.73
CA ASP A 133 12.26 -10.34 -13.65
C ASP A 133 13.60 -9.62 -13.46
N GLU A 134 14.55 -9.89 -14.35
CA GLU A 134 15.90 -9.34 -14.25
C GLU A 134 15.92 -7.83 -14.52
N GLU A 135 15.02 -7.33 -15.37
CA GLU A 135 14.94 -5.90 -15.69
C GLU A 135 14.48 -5.09 -14.46
N LEU A 136 13.45 -5.56 -13.75
CA LEU A 136 13.03 -5.00 -12.47
C LEU A 136 14.21 -4.92 -11.49
N PHE A 137 15.00 -5.98 -11.41
CA PHE A 137 16.13 -6.08 -10.50
C PHE A 137 17.33 -5.23 -10.94
N GLU A 138 17.56 -5.04 -12.23
CA GLU A 138 18.54 -4.10 -12.78
C GLU A 138 18.21 -2.67 -12.37
N ILE A 139 16.96 -2.27 -12.55
CA ILE A 139 16.49 -0.93 -12.20
C ILE A 139 16.57 -0.71 -10.68
N ALA A 140 16.23 -1.72 -9.87
CA ALA A 140 16.44 -1.65 -8.42
C ALA A 140 17.93 -1.51 -8.08
N ARG A 141 18.82 -2.27 -8.73
CA ARG A 141 20.26 -2.19 -8.51
C ARG A 141 20.83 -0.82 -8.89
N GLU A 142 20.34 -0.21 -9.97
CA GLU A 142 20.74 1.13 -10.42
C GLU A 142 20.22 2.21 -9.48
N ARG A 143 18.91 2.23 -9.21
CA ARG A 143 18.24 3.22 -8.36
C ARG A 143 18.85 3.29 -6.97
N PHE A 144 19.24 2.15 -6.42
CA PHE A 144 19.84 2.05 -5.09
C PHE A 144 21.36 1.89 -5.14
N ALA A 145 22.01 2.04 -6.30
CA ALA A 145 23.46 1.88 -6.45
C ALA A 145 24.26 2.81 -5.56
N ASN A 146 23.84 4.07 -5.51
CA ASN A 146 24.47 5.13 -4.73
C ASN A 146 23.78 5.38 -3.39
N SER A 147 22.82 4.52 -3.01
CA SER A 147 22.18 4.67 -1.71
C SER A 147 23.25 4.46 -0.63
N GLN A 148 23.56 5.53 0.09
CA GLN A 148 24.52 5.56 1.20
C GLN A 148 24.10 4.67 2.40
N LEU A 149 23.22 3.69 2.20
CA LEU A 149 22.84 2.70 3.20
C LEU A 149 24.04 1.90 3.72
N LYS A 150 25.14 1.88 2.97
CA LYS A 150 26.35 1.11 3.30
C LYS A 150 27.38 1.80 4.21
N LYS A 151 27.25 3.08 4.60
CA LYS A 151 28.31 3.75 5.39
C LYS A 151 27.98 4.20 6.81
N ASP A 152 26.72 4.47 7.15
CA ASP A 152 26.45 5.18 8.42
C ASP A 152 25.85 4.35 9.56
N SER A 153 25.25 3.18 9.31
CA SER A 153 24.69 2.39 10.42
C SER A 153 25.71 1.42 10.98
N SER A 154 26.35 1.78 12.10
CA SER A 154 27.15 0.86 12.91
C SER A 154 26.37 -0.44 13.13
N PHE A 155 27.04 -1.60 13.19
CA PHE A 155 26.41 -2.89 13.54
C PHE A 155 25.51 -2.78 14.78
N LYS A 156 25.92 -1.95 15.75
CA LYS A 156 25.14 -1.61 16.96
C LYS A 156 23.79 -0.95 16.65
N GLU A 157 23.73 -0.05 15.66
CA GLU A 157 22.51 0.61 15.24
C GLU A 157 21.57 -0.33 14.49
N SER A 158 22.11 -1.17 13.61
CA SER A 158 21.36 -2.21 12.92
C SER A 158 20.75 -3.21 13.92
N LEU A 159 21.52 -3.65 14.92
CA LEU A 159 21.05 -4.53 15.99
C LEU A 159 20.00 -3.82 16.87
N ARG A 160 20.23 -2.55 17.23
CA ARG A 160 19.25 -1.74 17.99
C ARG A 160 17.93 -1.57 17.22
N ARG A 161 18.00 -1.36 15.90
CA ARG A 161 16.83 -1.26 15.03
C ARG A 161 16.08 -2.59 14.99
N MET A 162 16.78 -3.70 14.76
CA MET A 162 16.19 -5.03 14.76
C MET A 162 15.51 -5.35 16.10
N TYR A 163 16.18 -5.07 17.22
CA TYR A 163 15.61 -5.26 18.55
C TYR A 163 14.35 -4.40 18.77
N ARG A 164 14.37 -3.14 18.33
CA ARG A 164 13.20 -2.24 18.45
C ARG A 164 12.02 -2.74 17.62
N VAL A 165 12.26 -3.26 16.42
CA VAL A 165 11.19 -3.79 15.57
C VAL A 165 10.60 -5.04 16.23
N LEU A 166 11.44 -6.06 16.49
CA LEU A 166 10.97 -7.36 17.01
C LEU A 166 10.33 -7.27 18.40
N PHE A 167 10.91 -6.50 19.32
CA PHE A 167 10.45 -6.46 20.73
C PHE A 167 9.71 -5.18 21.12
N GLY A 168 9.75 -4.15 20.28
CA GLY A 168 9.12 -2.86 20.56
C GLY A 168 7.71 -2.70 19.99
N SER A 169 7.35 -3.48 18.96
CA SER A 169 6.07 -3.39 18.25
C SER A 169 4.87 -3.52 19.20
N LYS A 170 4.83 -4.56 20.06
CA LYS A 170 3.76 -4.77 21.04
C LYS A 170 3.61 -3.61 22.02
N ARG A 171 4.72 -3.07 22.53
CA ARG A 171 4.69 -1.93 23.46
C ARG A 171 4.16 -0.67 22.79
N TYR A 172 4.62 -0.41 21.57
CA TYR A 172 4.19 0.74 20.78
C TYR A 172 2.70 0.63 20.43
N LEU A 173 2.25 -0.54 19.97
CA LEU A 173 0.84 -0.82 19.68
C LEU A 173 -0.04 -0.60 20.91
N ASN A 174 0.29 -1.19 22.05
CA ASN A 174 -0.50 -1.03 23.28
C ASN A 174 -0.60 0.42 23.75
N ARG A 175 0.49 1.20 23.60
CA ARG A 175 0.47 2.63 23.92
C ARG A 175 -0.46 3.40 22.97
N THR A 176 -0.38 3.10 21.67
CA THR A 176 -1.25 3.71 20.67
C THR A 176 -2.71 3.36 20.93
N ILE A 177 -3.06 2.10 21.19
CA ILE A 177 -4.42 1.69 21.53
C ILE A 177 -4.97 2.50 22.71
N LYS A 178 -4.18 2.65 23.79
CA LYS A 178 -4.57 3.45 24.95
C LYS A 178 -4.80 4.92 24.62
N ASN A 179 -3.92 5.52 23.82
CA ASN A 179 -4.00 6.94 23.46
C ASN A 179 -5.19 7.26 22.54
N TYR A 180 -5.65 6.29 21.75
CA TYR A 180 -6.76 6.45 20.80
C TYR A 180 -8.04 5.77 21.28
N ALA A 181 -8.06 5.26 22.52
CA ALA A 181 -9.27 4.73 23.13
C ALA A 181 -10.31 5.86 23.25
N GLY A 182 -11.41 5.76 22.49
CA GLY A 182 -12.44 6.81 22.44
C GLY A 182 -12.10 7.98 21.51
N TYR A 183 -11.10 7.85 20.64
CA TYR A 183 -10.86 8.83 19.58
C TYR A 183 -12.09 8.94 18.68
N HIS A 184 -12.54 10.17 18.46
CA HIS A 184 -13.61 10.50 17.54
C HIS A 184 -13.18 11.71 16.72
N VAL A 185 -13.51 11.69 15.43
CA VAL A 185 -13.32 12.86 14.58
C VAL A 185 -14.41 13.85 14.97
N ASN A 186 -14.04 14.96 15.61
CA ASN A 186 -14.98 16.03 15.96
C ASN A 186 -15.45 16.73 14.68
N ASP A 187 -16.60 16.30 14.15
CA ASP A 187 -17.27 16.83 12.96
C ASP A 187 -18.48 17.72 13.31
N ASP A 188 -18.96 17.67 14.55
CA ASP A 188 -20.10 18.46 15.06
C ASP A 188 -19.96 19.98 14.86
N LYS A 189 -18.72 20.47 14.69
CA LYS A 189 -18.40 21.89 14.51
C LYS A 189 -18.25 22.31 13.05
N CYS A 190 -18.29 21.38 12.10
CA CYS A 190 -18.13 21.68 10.68
C CYS A 190 -19.43 22.25 10.11
N VAL A 191 -19.43 23.54 9.77
CA VAL A 191 -20.63 24.23 9.26
C VAL A 191 -20.83 24.01 7.76
N ASP A 192 -19.75 23.76 7.01
CA ASP A 192 -19.77 23.59 5.56
C ASP A 192 -18.84 22.45 5.11
N SER A 193 -18.95 22.10 3.82
CA SER A 193 -18.16 21.01 3.21
C SER A 193 -16.66 21.29 3.20
N ARG A 194 -16.25 22.56 3.14
CA ARG A 194 -14.84 22.95 3.17
C ARG A 194 -14.25 22.70 4.56
N GLN A 195 -14.95 23.08 5.63
CA GLN A 195 -14.53 22.83 7.00
C GLN A 195 -14.47 21.33 7.30
N LEU A 196 -15.41 20.56 6.77
CA LEU A 196 -15.39 19.10 6.90
C LEU A 196 -14.18 18.50 6.18
N TYR A 197 -13.90 18.94 4.96
CA TYR A 197 -12.74 18.52 4.19
C TYR A 197 -11.42 18.89 4.88
N ASP A 198 -11.29 20.12 5.37
CA ASP A 198 -10.12 20.56 6.14
C ASP A 198 -9.93 19.72 7.40
N ARG A 199 -11.03 19.38 8.11
CA ARG A 199 -11.00 18.51 9.28
C ARG A 199 -10.58 17.09 8.93
N LEU A 200 -11.07 16.55 7.82
CA LEU A 200 -10.66 15.24 7.30
C LEU A 200 -9.16 15.21 7.02
N LEU A 201 -8.63 16.22 6.32
CA LEU A 201 -7.19 16.33 6.05
C LEU A 201 -6.36 16.51 7.32
N TYR A 202 -6.86 17.26 8.31
CA TYR A 202 -6.19 17.43 9.60
C TYR A 202 -6.13 16.10 10.38
N SER A 203 -7.20 15.29 10.30
CA SER A 203 -7.27 13.98 10.93
C SER A 203 -6.18 13.02 10.45
N CYS A 204 -5.68 13.18 9.21
CA CYS A 204 -4.53 12.42 8.71
C CYS A 204 -3.29 12.62 9.60
N THR A 205 -3.06 13.84 10.09
CA THR A 205 -1.96 14.15 11.01
C THR A 205 -2.23 13.56 12.40
N GLU A 206 -3.46 13.68 12.89
CA GLU A 206 -3.89 13.12 14.18
C GLU A 206 -3.75 11.59 14.19
N LEU A 207 -4.08 10.90 13.11
CA LEU A 207 -4.02 9.43 12.99
C LEU A 207 -2.64 8.91 12.64
N THR A 208 -1.66 9.78 12.36
CA THR A 208 -0.32 9.35 11.94
C THR A 208 0.35 8.36 12.92
N PRO A 209 0.28 8.53 14.26
CA PRO A 209 0.82 7.57 15.21
C PRO A 209 0.21 6.15 15.10
N VAL A 210 -1.07 6.06 14.71
CA VAL A 210 -1.75 4.78 14.45
C VAL A 210 -1.11 4.08 13.27
N MET A 211 -0.91 4.79 12.17
CA MET A 211 -0.27 4.22 10.99
C MET A 211 1.19 3.84 11.23
N VAL A 212 1.94 4.65 11.98
CA VAL A 212 3.31 4.28 12.37
C VAL A 212 3.31 3.00 13.21
N ALA A 213 2.34 2.81 14.11
CA ALA A 213 2.21 1.58 14.88
C ALA A 213 1.91 0.37 14.00
N HIS A 214 0.99 0.53 13.05
CA HIS A 214 0.68 -0.48 12.04
C HIS A 214 1.94 -0.86 11.25
N MET A 215 2.68 0.12 10.72
CA MET A 215 3.92 -0.14 9.98
C MET A 215 4.95 -0.92 10.81
N PHE A 216 5.12 -0.61 12.11
CA PHE A 216 6.02 -1.37 12.98
C PHE A 216 5.56 -2.83 13.14
N CYS A 217 4.26 -3.07 13.28
CA CYS A 217 3.72 -4.43 13.41
C CYS A 217 3.88 -5.20 12.10
N SER A 218 3.53 -4.59 10.96
CA SER A 218 3.72 -5.21 9.63
C SER A 218 5.19 -5.51 9.36
N GLU A 219 6.10 -4.57 9.61
CA GLU A 219 7.55 -4.77 9.43
C GLU A 219 8.09 -5.89 10.33
N SER A 220 7.63 -5.97 11.59
CA SER A 220 8.01 -7.06 12.50
C SER A 220 7.56 -8.42 11.98
N SER A 221 6.31 -8.50 11.52
CA SER A 221 5.75 -9.71 10.92
C SER A 221 6.53 -10.12 9.67
N SER A 222 6.76 -9.18 8.74
CA SER A 222 7.53 -9.44 7.51
C SER A 222 8.97 -9.90 7.80
N LEU A 223 9.64 -9.31 8.81
CA LEU A 223 10.99 -9.75 9.20
C LEU A 223 10.99 -11.17 9.79
N LEU A 224 10.02 -11.51 10.63
CA LEU A 224 9.90 -12.86 11.18
C LEU A 224 9.60 -13.88 10.08
N ASN A 225 8.68 -13.55 9.17
CA ASN A 225 8.36 -14.38 8.01
C ASN A 225 9.59 -14.63 7.13
N MET A 226 10.38 -13.58 6.89
CA MET A 226 11.64 -13.68 6.16
C MET A 226 12.66 -14.60 6.87
N ILE A 227 12.82 -14.47 8.20
CA ILE A 227 13.72 -15.34 8.98
C ILE A 227 13.28 -16.80 8.89
N ILE A 228 11.98 -17.06 9.06
CA ILE A 228 11.42 -18.43 8.97
C ILE A 228 11.68 -18.99 7.58
N PHE A 229 11.33 -18.25 6.52
CA PHE A 229 11.48 -18.70 5.15
C PHE A 229 12.94 -19.01 4.80
N ILE A 230 13.88 -18.11 5.12
CA ILE A 230 15.32 -18.33 4.89
C ILE A 230 15.83 -19.54 5.68
N THR A 231 15.32 -19.77 6.89
CA THR A 231 15.70 -20.93 7.72
C THR A 231 15.23 -22.23 7.08
N LEU A 232 13.98 -22.29 6.60
CA LEU A 232 13.43 -23.45 5.90
C LEU A 232 14.21 -23.72 4.60
N GLN A 233 14.43 -22.69 3.79
CA GLN A 233 15.22 -22.79 2.55
C GLN A 233 16.63 -23.35 2.82
N LYS A 234 17.30 -22.89 3.88
CA LYS A 234 18.62 -23.39 4.23
C LYS A 234 18.61 -24.84 4.73
N ALA A 235 17.53 -25.26 5.39
CA ALA A 235 17.39 -26.63 5.88
C ALA A 235 17.12 -27.63 4.75
N THR A 236 16.32 -27.24 3.74
CA THR A 236 16.03 -28.07 2.56
C THR A 236 17.10 -27.96 1.48
N GLY A 237 17.83 -26.85 1.42
CA GLY A 237 18.86 -26.56 0.41
C GLY A 237 18.34 -25.87 -0.85
N GLU A 238 17.02 -25.86 -1.07
CA GLU A 238 16.38 -25.25 -2.23
C GLU A 238 14.97 -24.74 -1.88
N ILE A 239 14.41 -23.87 -2.74
CA ILE A 239 13.01 -23.45 -2.63
C ILE A 239 12.16 -24.40 -3.48
N ASN A 240 11.36 -25.24 -2.82
CA ASN A 240 10.48 -26.20 -3.45
C ASN A 240 9.09 -26.23 -2.75
N ALA A 241 8.19 -27.09 -3.22
CA ALA A 241 6.83 -27.20 -2.69
C ALA A 241 6.80 -27.52 -1.19
N ASP A 242 7.78 -28.27 -0.68
CA ASP A 242 7.86 -28.62 0.74
C ASP A 242 8.18 -27.40 1.61
N VAL A 243 9.11 -26.54 1.17
CA VAL A 243 9.39 -25.26 1.84
C VAL A 243 8.16 -24.38 1.92
N TYR A 244 7.40 -24.27 0.81
CA TYR A 244 6.16 -23.51 0.80
C TYR A 244 5.09 -24.13 1.71
N ASN A 245 4.98 -25.46 1.75
CA ASN A 245 4.04 -26.16 2.61
C ASN A 245 4.34 -25.94 4.09
N ASP A 246 5.60 -26.14 4.50
CA ASP A 246 6.06 -25.95 5.87
C ASP A 246 5.94 -24.47 6.29
N PHE A 247 6.30 -23.55 5.40
CA PHE A 247 6.12 -22.12 5.65
C PHE A 247 4.64 -21.77 5.86
N ALA A 248 3.75 -22.23 4.98
CA ALA A 248 2.32 -22.02 5.11
C ALA A 248 1.77 -22.61 6.42
N ARG A 249 2.18 -23.82 6.79
CA ARG A 249 1.81 -24.46 8.07
C ARG A 249 2.25 -23.65 9.29
N LEU A 250 3.43 -23.04 9.24
CA LEU A 250 3.90 -22.18 10.32
C LEU A 250 3.09 -20.88 10.40
N LEU A 251 2.72 -20.28 9.25
CA LEU A 251 1.89 -19.08 9.21
C LEU A 251 0.45 -19.32 9.71
N THR A 252 -0.13 -20.48 9.43
CA THR A 252 -1.49 -20.85 9.86
C THR A 252 -1.61 -21.18 11.35
N THR A 253 -0.50 -21.22 12.10
CA THR A 253 -0.55 -21.34 13.58
C THR A 253 -1.15 -20.10 14.26
N SER A 254 -1.25 -18.98 13.55
CA SER A 254 -1.94 -17.78 14.03
C SER A 254 -3.45 -17.89 13.77
N SER A 255 -4.27 -17.51 14.75
CA SER A 255 -5.72 -17.76 14.77
C SER A 255 -6.55 -16.89 13.81
N GLY A 256 -5.92 -16.07 12.96
CA GLY A 256 -6.61 -15.22 11.98
C GLY A 256 -5.66 -14.35 11.18
N VAL A 257 -6.08 -14.00 9.96
CA VAL A 257 -5.39 -13.02 9.10
C VAL A 257 -6.11 -11.68 9.24
N GLU A 258 -5.54 -10.76 10.03
CA GLU A 258 -6.16 -9.46 10.35
C GLU A 258 -6.61 -8.66 9.11
N SER A 259 -5.88 -8.74 8.00
CA SER A 259 -6.23 -8.03 6.76
C SER A 259 -7.44 -8.62 6.03
N ALA A 260 -7.77 -9.89 6.27
CA ALA A 260 -8.91 -10.55 5.63
C ALA A 260 -10.26 -10.03 6.18
N ASP A 261 -10.27 -9.52 7.41
CA ASP A 261 -11.48 -9.00 8.05
C ASP A 261 -11.75 -7.52 7.69
N VAL A 262 -10.76 -6.81 7.12
CA VAL A 262 -10.88 -5.39 6.79
C VAL A 262 -11.97 -5.12 5.73
N PRO A 263 -12.05 -5.84 4.59
CA PRO A 263 -13.12 -5.63 3.62
C PRO A 263 -14.51 -5.84 4.23
N ALA A 264 -14.70 -6.90 5.03
CA ALA A 264 -15.97 -7.19 5.69
C ALA A 264 -16.36 -6.08 6.69
N ALA A 265 -15.38 -5.55 7.45
CA ALA A 265 -15.62 -4.43 8.36
C ALA A 265 -15.99 -3.14 7.60
N MET A 266 -15.35 -2.87 6.46
CA MET A 266 -15.66 -1.73 5.59
C MET A 266 -17.06 -1.85 4.97
N GLU A 267 -17.44 -3.04 4.49
CA GLU A 267 -18.78 -3.31 3.96
C GLU A 267 -19.85 -3.11 5.03
N HIS A 268 -19.62 -3.63 6.24
CA HIS A 268 -20.53 -3.44 7.36
C HIS A 268 -20.70 -1.95 7.73
N LEU A 269 -19.61 -1.17 7.70
CA LEU A 269 -19.66 0.28 7.92
C LEU A 269 -20.48 0.98 6.82
N ALA A 270 -20.23 0.66 5.55
CA ALA A 270 -20.96 1.22 4.43
C ALA A 270 -22.47 0.92 4.52
N PHE A 271 -22.83 -0.30 4.89
CA PHE A 271 -24.21 -0.71 5.14
C PHE A 271 -24.86 0.11 6.26
N CYS A 272 -24.14 0.34 7.36
CA CYS A 272 -24.62 1.15 8.48
C CYS A 272 -24.85 2.63 8.10
N ILE A 273 -23.95 3.21 7.29
CA ILE A 273 -24.11 4.57 6.74
C ILE A 273 -25.35 4.63 5.86
N PHE A 274 -25.50 3.69 4.91
CA PHE A 274 -26.64 3.62 3.99
C PHE A 274 -27.98 3.53 4.74
N LYS A 275 -28.06 2.64 5.75
CA LYS A 275 -29.26 2.49 6.60
C LYS A 275 -29.61 3.80 7.31
N THR A 276 -28.61 4.51 7.85
CA THR A 276 -28.80 5.78 8.54
C THR A 276 -29.31 6.88 7.62
N LEU A 277 -28.76 6.97 6.39
CA LEU A 277 -29.21 7.92 5.37
C LEU A 277 -30.66 7.67 4.97
N ASN A 278 -31.06 6.41 4.74
CA ASN A 278 -32.42 6.06 4.38
C ASN A 278 -33.43 6.36 5.51
N GLN A 279 -33.03 6.15 6.77
CA GLN A 279 -33.86 6.53 7.92
C GLN A 279 -34.02 8.05 8.06
N LYS A 280 -32.94 8.83 7.86
CA LYS A 280 -33.03 10.30 7.84
C LYS A 280 -33.93 10.78 6.71
N ASN A 281 -33.71 10.30 5.48
CA ASN A 281 -34.53 10.67 4.32
C ASN A 281 -36.01 10.32 4.50
N SER A 282 -36.32 9.18 5.12
CA SER A 282 -37.70 8.79 5.46
C SER A 282 -38.34 9.73 6.49
N LYS A 283 -37.56 10.28 7.44
CA LYS A 283 -38.05 11.29 8.41
C LYS A 283 -38.21 12.67 7.76
N THR A 284 -37.28 13.08 6.89
CA THR A 284 -37.36 14.36 6.15
C THR A 284 -38.54 14.37 5.16
N TRP A 285 -38.88 13.22 4.56
CA TRP A 285 -40.08 13.07 3.73
C TRP A 285 -41.39 13.17 4.52
N LYS A 286 -41.41 12.71 5.78
CA LYS A 286 -42.59 12.86 6.66
C LYS A 286 -42.78 14.31 7.14
N LEU A 287 -41.70 15.08 7.30
CA LEU A 287 -41.75 16.49 7.69
C LEU A 287 -42.15 17.44 6.55
N ARG A 288 -42.05 17.02 5.29
CA ARG A 288 -42.53 17.81 4.12
C ARG A 288 -43.99 17.54 3.74
N LYS A 289 -44.72 16.72 4.51
CA LYS A 289 -46.14 16.37 4.29
C LYS A 289 -47.08 16.90 5.39
N LEU A 290 -46.61 17.84 6.21
CA LEU A 290 -47.41 18.63 7.14
C LEU A 290 -47.26 20.11 6.76
#